data_AF-A0A9D9NHU2-F1
#
_entry.id   AF-A0A9D9NHU2-F1
#
_cell.length_a   1.000
_cell.length_b   1.000
_cell.length_c   1.000
_cell.angle_alpha   90.00
_cell.angle_beta   90.00
_cell.angle_gamma   90.00
#
_symmetry.space_group_name_H-M   'P 1'
#
loop_
_entity.id
_entity.type
_entity.pdbx_description
1 polymer ?
#
loop_
_entity_poly.entity_id
_entity_poly.type
_entity_poly.pdbx_seq_one_letter_code
_entity_poly.pdbx_strand_id
1 'polypeptide(L)'
;MSFYHFYTDGRCQSLIFRDAEDFIRGMNAVAFSVQVCQSVSVVAFCLMDNHVHFVLKGISGDVSDFAKCFKRLLSIQLANKYLKPEPLRYAKSGFKEILDPYHLKVTVAYCLRNPFMAGIVPHPVKYPWSSSKCYFNGSLSCDLHNIGELGTRQCRELFKTRLKLPSGYLFDKSGVIVPENYIAKVT
;
A
#
# COMPACT_ATOMS: atom_id res chain seq x y z
N MET A 1 1.45 -19.21 -10.55
CA MET A 1 1.17 -17.86 -10.01
C MET A 1 1.71 -16.86 -10.99
N SER A 2 0.92 -15.83 -11.30
CA SER A 2 1.28 -14.77 -12.25
C SER A 2 1.49 -13.45 -11.52
N PHE A 3 2.00 -12.46 -12.24
CA PHE A 3 2.13 -11.09 -11.76
C PHE A 3 1.06 -10.21 -12.41
N TYR A 4 0.58 -9.23 -11.66
CA TYR A 4 -0.47 -8.33 -12.10
C TYR A 4 -0.18 -6.89 -11.68
N HIS A 5 -0.47 -5.96 -12.58
CA HIS A 5 -0.51 -4.53 -12.30
C HIS A 5 -1.95 -4.11 -12.02
N PHE A 6 -2.21 -3.75 -10.77
CA PHE A 6 -3.46 -3.12 -10.35
C PHE A 6 -3.26 -1.62 -10.18
N TYR A 7 -4.22 -0.83 -10.64
CA TYR A 7 -4.19 0.62 -10.44
C TYR A 7 -5.59 1.24 -10.42
N THR A 8 -5.73 2.40 -9.78
CA THR A 8 -6.89 3.28 -9.96
C THR A 8 -6.58 4.37 -10.99
N ASP A 9 -7.58 4.85 -11.73
CA ASP A 9 -7.40 5.90 -12.74
C ASP A 9 -7.45 7.29 -12.07
N GLY A 10 -6.29 7.92 -11.91
CA GLY A 10 -6.19 9.24 -11.28
C GLY A 10 -6.86 10.38 -12.05
N ARG A 11 -7.17 10.19 -13.34
CA ARG A 11 -7.89 11.21 -14.14
C ARG A 11 -9.38 11.24 -13.85
N CYS A 12 -9.92 10.13 -13.35
CA CYS A 12 -11.35 9.96 -13.08
C CYS A 12 -11.69 10.17 -11.61
N GLN A 13 -10.73 10.59 -10.77
CA GLN A 13 -10.90 10.58 -9.32
C GLN A 13 -10.41 11.88 -8.69
N SER A 14 -11.19 12.39 -7.73
CA SER A 14 -10.78 13.45 -6.81
C SER A 14 -9.64 12.97 -5.89
N LEU A 15 -9.03 13.85 -5.11
CA LEU A 15 -7.97 13.47 -4.17
C LEU A 15 -8.44 12.36 -3.21
N ILE A 16 -7.77 11.20 -3.27
CA ILE A 16 -7.94 10.07 -2.35
C ILE A 16 -7.25 10.41 -1.03
N PHE A 17 -6.02 10.91 -1.10
CA PHE A 17 -5.19 11.25 0.05
C PHE A 17 -4.97 12.75 0.07
N ARG A 18 -5.42 13.42 1.14
CA ARG A 18 -5.38 14.88 1.25
C ARG A 18 -4.25 15.38 2.15
N ASP A 19 -3.83 14.54 3.09
CA ASP A 19 -2.77 14.83 4.04
C ASP A 19 -1.99 13.56 4.42
N ALA A 20 -0.95 13.73 5.22
CA ALA A 20 -0.10 12.63 5.67
C ALA A 20 -0.87 11.54 6.42
N GLU A 21 -1.89 11.88 7.20
CA GLU A 21 -2.66 10.89 7.96
C GLU A 21 -3.47 9.97 7.04
N ASP A 22 -4.00 10.51 5.94
CA ASP A 22 -4.67 9.68 4.93
C ASP A 22 -3.68 8.68 4.32
N PHE A 23 -2.46 9.13 4.01
CA PHE A 23 -1.43 8.24 3.50
C PHE A 23 -1.02 7.19 4.53
N ILE A 24 -0.88 7.54 5.81
CA ILE A 24 -0.60 6.57 6.90
C ILE A 24 -1.69 5.49 6.94
N ARG A 25 -2.97 5.89 6.86
CA ARG A 25 -4.10 4.96 6.76
C ARG A 25 -4.03 4.08 5.50
N GLY A 26 -3.59 4.65 4.38
CA GLY A 26 -3.34 3.94 3.13
C GLY A 26 -2.25 2.87 3.25
N MET A 27 -1.07 3.23 3.74
CA MET A 27 0.05 2.33 3.98
C MET A 27 -0.37 1.17 4.89
N ASN A 28 -1.06 1.48 5.99
CA ASN A 28 -1.56 0.47 6.92
C ASN A 28 -2.62 -0.43 6.28
N ALA A 29 -3.49 0.12 5.43
CA ALA A 29 -4.47 -0.67 4.69
C ALA A 29 -3.80 -1.68 3.72
N VAL A 30 -2.63 -1.38 3.16
CA VAL A 30 -1.85 -2.36 2.39
C VAL A 30 -1.43 -3.52 3.28
N ALA A 31 -0.83 -3.26 4.43
CA ALA A 31 -0.40 -4.29 5.38
C ALA A 31 -1.55 -5.21 5.81
N PHE A 32 -2.70 -4.62 6.17
CA PHE A 32 -3.89 -5.39 6.53
C PHE A 32 -4.46 -6.18 5.35
N SER A 33 -4.37 -5.65 4.13
CA SER A 33 -4.84 -6.36 2.93
C SER A 33 -3.97 -7.57 2.62
N VAL A 34 -2.65 -7.48 2.81
CA VAL A 34 -1.73 -8.64 2.73
C VAL A 34 -2.09 -9.69 3.78
N GLN A 35 -2.34 -9.26 5.02
CA GLN A 35 -2.67 -10.18 6.11
C GLN A 35 -4.00 -10.91 5.90
N VAL A 36 -4.99 -10.25 5.28
CA VAL A 36 -6.29 -10.86 4.94
C VAL A 36 -6.17 -11.77 3.71
N CYS A 37 -5.35 -11.38 2.72
CA CYS A 37 -5.18 -12.09 1.45
C CYS A 37 -3.81 -12.78 1.40
N GLN A 38 -3.59 -13.78 2.27
CA GLN A 38 -2.27 -14.41 2.48
C GLN A 38 -1.67 -15.10 1.26
N SER A 39 -2.49 -15.44 0.26
CA SER A 39 -2.05 -16.01 -1.02
C SER A 39 -1.52 -14.96 -2.01
N VAL A 40 -1.62 -13.67 -1.67
CA VAL A 40 -1.16 -12.55 -2.49
C VAL A 40 0.10 -11.95 -1.89
N SER A 41 1.12 -11.79 -2.73
CA SER A 41 2.35 -11.09 -2.40
C SER A 41 2.37 -9.72 -3.07
N VAL A 42 2.62 -8.65 -2.30
CA VAL A 42 2.85 -7.32 -2.86
C VAL A 42 4.32 -7.20 -3.24
N VAL A 43 4.59 -7.01 -4.52
CA VAL A 43 5.95 -6.86 -5.06
C VAL A 43 6.39 -5.40 -4.96
N ALA A 44 5.54 -4.48 -5.42
CA ALA A 44 5.79 -3.05 -5.35
C ALA A 44 4.47 -2.30 -5.25
N PHE A 45 4.48 -1.11 -4.66
CA PHE A 45 3.34 -0.21 -4.71
C PHE A 45 3.76 1.27 -4.62
N CYS A 46 2.84 2.13 -5.04
CA CYS A 46 2.93 3.58 -4.86
C CYS A 46 1.53 4.15 -4.64
N LEU A 47 1.36 4.92 -3.55
CA LEU A 47 0.14 5.67 -3.27
C LEU A 47 0.38 7.12 -3.72
N MET A 48 -0.32 7.55 -4.75
CA MET A 48 -0.35 8.95 -5.20
C MET A 48 -1.58 9.63 -4.60
N ASP A 49 -1.62 10.95 -4.63
CA ASP A 49 -2.72 11.77 -4.08
C ASP A 49 -4.11 11.39 -4.63
N ASN A 50 -4.23 11.12 -5.94
CA ASN A 50 -5.50 10.79 -6.61
C ASN A 50 -5.57 9.35 -7.17
N HIS A 51 -4.51 8.54 -7.04
CA HIS A 51 -4.53 7.15 -7.48
C HIS A 51 -3.52 6.25 -6.78
N VAL A 52 -3.63 4.94 -6.99
CA VAL A 52 -2.71 3.95 -6.44
C VAL A 52 -2.21 3.02 -7.54
N HIS A 53 -0.99 2.50 -7.37
CA HIS A 53 -0.41 1.46 -8.20
C HIS A 53 0.09 0.31 -7.33
N PHE A 54 -0.18 -0.91 -7.75
CA PHE A 54 0.31 -2.13 -7.12
C PHE A 54 0.83 -3.11 -8.18
N VAL A 55 1.97 -3.72 -7.90
CA VAL A 55 2.46 -4.92 -8.58
C VAL A 55 2.26 -6.08 -7.60
N LEU A 56 1.43 -7.04 -7.98
CA LEU A 56 0.95 -8.12 -7.12
C LEU A 56 1.31 -9.46 -7.75
N LYS A 57 1.68 -10.44 -6.93
CA LYS A 57 1.90 -11.83 -7.34
C LYS A 57 0.85 -12.71 -6.67
N GLY A 58 0.19 -13.56 -7.46
CA GLY A 58 -0.85 -14.47 -6.96
C GLY A 58 -1.60 -15.14 -8.09
N ILE A 59 -2.77 -15.68 -7.80
CA ILE A 59 -3.76 -16.07 -8.84
C ILE A 59 -4.73 -14.90 -9.07
N SER A 60 -5.27 -14.79 -10.28
CA SER A 60 -6.11 -13.64 -10.69
C SER A 60 -7.25 -13.32 -9.70
N GLY A 61 -7.97 -14.34 -9.22
CA GLY A 61 -9.06 -14.18 -8.24
C GLY A 61 -8.59 -13.54 -6.93
N ASP A 62 -7.57 -14.12 -6.31
CA ASP A 62 -7.03 -13.65 -5.04
C ASP A 62 -6.47 -12.23 -5.13
N VAL A 63 -5.81 -11.90 -6.24
CA VAL A 63 -5.26 -10.56 -6.45
C VAL A 63 -6.39 -9.53 -6.64
N SER A 64 -7.50 -9.91 -7.29
CA SER A 64 -8.71 -9.09 -7.35
C SER A 64 -9.32 -8.88 -5.95
N ASP A 65 -9.32 -9.92 -5.11
CA ASP A 65 -9.82 -9.83 -3.75
C ASP A 65 -8.93 -8.98 -2.84
N PHE A 66 -7.61 -9.02 -3.03
CA PHE A 66 -6.69 -8.06 -2.41
C PHE A 66 -7.07 -6.62 -2.77
N ALA A 67 -7.27 -6.32 -4.06
CA ALA A 67 -7.64 -4.98 -4.51
C ALA A 67 -8.99 -4.52 -3.93
N LYS A 68 -9.99 -5.41 -3.86
CA LYS A 68 -11.27 -5.11 -3.20
C LYS A 68 -11.10 -4.89 -1.70
N CYS A 69 -10.28 -5.70 -1.04
CA CYS A 69 -9.99 -5.59 0.39
C CYS A 69 -9.33 -4.24 0.71
N PHE A 70 -8.28 -3.88 -0.03
CA PHE A 70 -7.59 -2.59 0.11
C PHE A 70 -8.55 -1.42 -0.08
N LYS A 71 -9.32 -1.41 -1.18
CA LYS A 71 -10.29 -0.34 -1.44
C LYS A 71 -11.33 -0.21 -0.33
N ARG A 72 -11.83 -1.34 0.20
CA ARG A 72 -12.80 -1.37 1.29
C ARG A 72 -12.19 -0.82 2.59
N LEU A 73 -11.03 -1.30 2.99
CA LEU A 73 -10.36 -0.88 4.23
C LEU A 73 -10.06 0.62 4.19
N LEU A 74 -9.48 1.11 3.10
CA LEU A 74 -9.18 2.53 2.94
C LEU A 74 -10.47 3.38 2.92
N SER A 75 -11.54 2.94 2.23
CA SER A 75 -12.82 3.66 2.25
C SER A 75 -13.39 3.80 3.67
N ILE A 76 -13.34 2.74 4.48
CA ILE A 76 -13.79 2.77 5.88
C ILE A 76 -12.93 3.75 6.69
N GLN A 77 -11.61 3.71 6.52
CA GLN A 77 -10.71 4.61 7.21
C GLN A 77 -10.99 6.07 6.83
N LEU A 78 -11.16 6.40 5.56
CA LEU A 78 -11.44 7.78 5.13
C LEU A 78 -12.85 8.24 5.57
N ALA A 79 -13.85 7.35 5.59
CA ALA A 79 -15.20 7.66 6.08
C ALA A 79 -15.26 7.96 7.59
N ASN A 80 -14.31 7.44 8.36
CA ASN A 80 -14.19 7.79 9.78
C ASN A 80 -13.60 9.19 10.01
N LYS A 81 -12.96 9.79 9.00
CA LYS A 81 -12.34 11.13 9.09
C LYS A 81 -13.15 12.20 8.38
N TYR A 82 -13.74 11.85 7.24
CA TYR A 82 -14.51 12.77 6.42
C TYR A 82 -16.00 12.41 6.48
N LEU A 83 -16.89 13.41 6.54
CA LEU A 83 -18.34 13.20 6.66
C LEU A 83 -18.96 12.52 5.41
N LYS A 84 -18.40 12.75 4.22
CA LYS A 84 -18.89 12.22 2.93
C LYS A 84 -17.74 12.01 1.92
N PRO A 85 -16.77 11.11 2.17
CA PRO A 85 -15.75 10.84 1.17
C PRO A 85 -16.37 10.05 0.01
N GLU A 86 -15.88 10.29 -1.20
CA GLU A 86 -16.21 9.40 -2.32
C GLU A 86 -15.65 8.00 -2.04
N PRO A 87 -16.48 6.96 -2.02
CA PRO A 87 -16.00 5.63 -1.70
C PRO A 87 -15.03 5.13 -2.77
N LEU A 88 -13.82 4.74 -2.35
CA LEU A 88 -12.78 4.23 -3.25
C LEU A 88 -13.23 2.97 -4.00
N ARG A 89 -14.26 2.26 -3.52
CA ARG A 89 -14.87 1.12 -4.24
C ARG A 89 -15.38 1.50 -5.63
N TYR A 90 -15.78 2.75 -5.86
CA TYR A 90 -16.28 3.25 -7.15
C TYR A 90 -15.18 3.81 -8.04
N ALA A 91 -13.95 3.91 -7.54
CA ALA A 91 -12.82 4.31 -8.36
C ALA A 91 -12.67 3.39 -9.56
N LYS A 92 -12.64 3.99 -10.74
CA LYS A 92 -12.30 3.28 -11.96
C LYS A 92 -10.91 2.68 -11.78
N SER A 93 -10.81 1.37 -11.96
CA SER A 93 -9.55 0.65 -11.75
C SER A 93 -9.24 -0.26 -12.93
N GLY A 94 -7.94 -0.38 -13.24
CA GLY A 94 -7.42 -1.31 -14.23
C GLY A 94 -6.68 -2.46 -13.59
N PHE A 95 -6.64 -3.57 -14.32
CA PHE A 95 -5.94 -4.78 -13.92
C PHE A 95 -5.30 -5.40 -15.16
N LYS A 96 -3.98 -5.59 -15.16
CA LYS A 96 -3.25 -6.14 -16.30
C LYS A 96 -2.31 -7.25 -15.83
N GLU A 97 -2.40 -8.41 -16.45
CA GLU A 97 -1.41 -9.48 -16.24
C GLU A 97 -0.07 -9.07 -16.86
N ILE A 98 1.01 -9.44 -16.17
CA ILE A 98 2.39 -9.19 -16.58
C ILE A 98 2.97 -10.55 -17.01
N LEU A 99 3.24 -10.69 -18.30
CA LEU A 99 3.47 -11.99 -18.92
C LEU A 99 4.90 -12.51 -18.78
N ASP A 100 5.90 -11.62 -18.60
CA ASP A 100 7.30 -12.03 -18.54
C ASP A 100 8.14 -11.21 -17.54
N PRO A 101 9.34 -11.73 -17.16
CA PRO A 101 10.21 -11.08 -16.17
C PRO A 101 10.73 -9.70 -16.58
N TYR A 102 10.87 -9.42 -17.88
CA TYR A 102 11.31 -8.10 -18.34
C TYR A 102 10.22 -7.07 -18.11
N HIS A 103 8.98 -7.38 -18.53
CA HIS A 103 7.82 -6.53 -18.25
C HIS A 103 7.61 -6.34 -16.75
N LEU A 104 7.84 -7.37 -15.92
CA LEU A 104 7.77 -7.23 -14.46
C LEU A 104 8.71 -6.14 -13.94
N LYS A 105 9.99 -6.17 -14.35
CA LYS A 105 10.98 -5.15 -13.95
C LYS A 105 10.58 -3.76 -14.41
N VAL A 106 10.10 -3.65 -15.66
CA VAL A 106 9.62 -2.38 -16.22
C VAL A 106 8.41 -1.85 -15.45
N THR A 107 7.44 -2.71 -15.11
CA THR A 107 6.25 -2.30 -14.34
C THR A 107 6.59 -1.91 -12.91
N VAL A 108 7.52 -2.62 -12.24
CA VAL A 108 8.02 -2.23 -10.92
C VAL A 108 8.69 -0.85 -10.99
N ALA A 109 9.61 -0.66 -11.94
CA ALA A 109 10.27 0.62 -12.13
C ALA A 109 9.27 1.75 -12.42
N TYR A 110 8.30 1.51 -13.30
CA TYR A 110 7.21 2.44 -13.59
C TYR A 110 6.44 2.81 -12.31
N CYS A 111 6.01 1.80 -11.53
CA CYS A 111 5.26 1.99 -10.30
C CYS A 111 5.99 2.92 -9.32
N LEU A 112 7.26 2.65 -9.05
CA LEU A 112 8.08 3.40 -8.09
C LEU A 112 8.49 4.79 -8.59
N ARG A 113 8.56 4.98 -9.91
CA ARG A 113 8.96 6.24 -10.56
C ARG A 113 7.84 7.29 -10.58
N ASN A 114 6.58 6.93 -10.37
CA ASN A 114 5.44 7.86 -10.48
C ASN A 114 5.61 9.18 -9.71
N PRO A 115 6.03 9.18 -8.43
CA PRO A 115 6.19 10.42 -7.67
C PRO A 115 7.26 11.35 -8.26
N PHE A 116 8.34 10.77 -8.80
CA PHE A 116 9.39 11.52 -9.47
C PHE A 116 8.90 12.13 -10.78
N MET A 117 8.18 11.36 -11.60
CA MET A 117 7.61 11.86 -12.86
C MET A 117 6.55 12.94 -12.66
N ALA A 118 5.83 12.90 -11.54
CA ALA A 118 4.88 13.93 -11.15
C ALA A 118 5.56 15.18 -10.56
N GLY A 119 6.89 15.21 -10.44
CA GLY A 119 7.64 16.34 -9.88
C GLY A 119 7.49 16.52 -8.36
N ILE A 120 6.96 15.52 -7.65
CA ILE A 120 6.71 15.59 -6.20
C ILE A 120 8.00 15.46 -5.40
N VAL A 121 8.92 14.62 -5.88
CA VAL A 121 10.23 14.39 -5.24
C VAL A 121 11.34 14.35 -6.28
N PRO A 122 12.58 14.75 -5.91
CA PRO A 122 13.73 14.70 -6.82
C PRO A 122 14.25 13.27 -7.07
N HIS A 123 13.83 12.29 -6.26
CA HIS A 123 14.24 10.90 -6.38
C HIS A 123 13.18 9.95 -5.78
N PRO A 124 12.85 8.79 -6.40
CA PRO A 124 11.81 7.86 -5.91
C PRO A 124 11.91 7.49 -4.43
N VAL A 125 13.12 7.25 -3.93
CA VAL A 125 13.40 6.88 -2.52
C VAL A 125 12.99 7.94 -1.51
N LYS A 126 12.89 9.21 -1.95
CA LYS A 126 12.45 10.32 -1.10
C LYS A 126 10.93 10.34 -0.91
N TYR A 127 10.17 9.57 -1.70
CA TYR A 127 8.73 9.51 -1.57
C TYR A 127 8.30 8.46 -0.52
N PRO A 128 7.73 8.88 0.62
CA PRO A 128 7.46 8.00 1.75
C PRO A 128 6.30 7.03 1.52
N TRP A 129 5.38 7.35 0.60
CA TRP A 129 4.13 6.60 0.38
C TRP A 129 4.26 5.56 -0.73
N SER A 130 5.41 4.91 -0.81
CA SER A 130 5.70 3.85 -1.79
C SER A 130 6.62 2.81 -1.19
N SER A 131 6.74 1.66 -1.87
CA SER A 131 7.72 0.64 -1.51
C SER A 131 9.13 0.94 -2.05
N SER A 132 9.40 2.15 -2.56
CA SER A 132 10.69 2.46 -3.21
C SER A 132 11.88 2.26 -2.27
N LYS A 133 11.73 2.61 -0.98
CA LYS A 133 12.79 2.43 0.02
C LYS A 133 13.22 0.96 0.16
N CYS A 134 12.31 0.00 0.02
CA CYS A 134 12.63 -1.43 0.12
C CYS A 134 13.55 -1.93 -1.00
N TYR A 135 13.68 -1.18 -2.11
CA TYR A 135 14.52 -1.57 -3.25
C TYR A 135 15.89 -0.90 -3.23
N PHE A 136 15.99 0.29 -2.65
CA PHE A 136 17.18 1.15 -2.81
C PHE A 136 17.80 1.58 -1.48
N ASN A 137 17.15 1.30 -0.35
CA ASN A 137 17.65 1.60 0.98
C ASN A 137 17.68 0.30 1.80
N GLY A 138 18.88 -0.15 2.17
CA GLY A 138 19.06 -1.39 2.93
C GLY A 138 18.79 -1.26 4.43
N SER A 139 18.64 -0.03 4.94
CA SER A 139 18.48 0.24 6.37
C SER A 139 17.05 0.65 6.70
N LEU A 140 16.44 -0.08 7.63
CA LEU A 140 15.23 0.32 8.34
C LEU A 140 15.42 1.68 9.02
N SER A 141 14.34 2.42 9.23
CA SER A 141 14.40 3.67 9.98
C SER A 141 14.90 3.41 11.41
N CYS A 142 15.64 4.38 11.95
CA CYS A 142 15.84 4.50 13.38
C CYS A 142 14.46 4.73 14.03
N ASP A 143 14.17 4.09 15.16
CA ASP A 143 12.91 4.21 15.92
C ASP A 143 11.72 3.41 15.36
N LEU A 144 11.87 2.09 15.32
CA LEU A 144 10.78 1.15 15.04
C LEU A 144 10.28 0.47 16.32
N HIS A 145 8.97 0.30 16.40
CA HIS A 145 8.27 -0.36 17.49
C HIS A 145 7.61 -1.64 16.99
N ASN A 146 7.56 -2.65 17.86
CA ASN A 146 6.97 -3.95 17.54
C ASN A 146 5.46 -3.95 17.87
N ILE A 147 4.61 -4.40 16.95
CA ILE A 147 3.15 -4.46 17.19
C ILE A 147 2.82 -5.41 18.35
N GLY A 148 3.61 -6.47 18.56
CA GLY A 148 3.46 -7.40 19.68
C GLY A 148 3.64 -6.78 21.06
N GLU A 149 4.29 -5.61 21.16
CA GLU A 149 4.43 -4.86 22.42
C GLU A 149 3.17 -4.05 22.78
N LEU A 150 2.25 -3.87 21.82
CA LEU A 150 1.02 -3.12 22.02
C LEU A 150 -0.12 -3.99 22.55
N GLY A 151 -0.84 -3.48 23.56
CA GLY A 151 -2.10 -4.05 23.99
C GLY A 151 -3.21 -3.90 22.94
N THR A 152 -4.25 -4.74 23.04
CA THR A 152 -5.39 -4.72 22.08
C THR A 152 -6.05 -3.34 21.95
N ARG A 153 -6.14 -2.58 23.05
CA ARG A 153 -6.69 -1.23 23.06
C ARG A 153 -5.80 -0.25 22.28
N GLN A 154 -4.50 -0.27 22.53
CA GLN A 154 -3.52 0.58 21.84
C GLN A 154 -3.51 0.31 20.33
N CYS A 155 -3.54 -0.97 19.91
CA CYS A 155 -3.64 -1.33 18.49
C CYS A 155 -4.91 -0.76 17.83
N ARG A 156 -6.05 -0.81 18.52
CA ARG A 156 -7.32 -0.25 18.00
C ARG A 156 -7.28 1.27 17.93
N GLU A 157 -6.68 1.92 18.91
CA GLU A 157 -6.52 3.37 18.94
C GLU A 157 -5.55 3.85 17.84
N LEU A 158 -4.48 3.11 17.57
CA LEU A 158 -3.48 3.47 16.56
C LEU A 158 -3.94 3.17 15.13
N PHE A 159 -4.35 1.92 14.85
CA PHE A 159 -4.66 1.47 13.50
C PHE A 159 -6.15 1.59 13.12
N LYS A 160 -7.01 1.99 14.07
CA LYS A 160 -8.45 2.20 13.87
C LYS A 160 -9.15 1.00 13.21
N THR A 161 -8.70 -0.22 13.53
CA THR A 161 -9.24 -1.47 13.00
C THR A 161 -9.24 -2.57 14.06
N ARG A 162 -10.08 -3.59 13.85
CA ARG A 162 -10.12 -4.82 14.66
C ARG A 162 -9.29 -5.95 14.06
N LEU A 163 -8.76 -5.77 12.85
CA LEU A 163 -7.88 -6.74 12.21
C LEU A 163 -6.58 -6.85 13.01
N LYS A 164 -6.06 -8.07 13.10
CA LYS A 164 -4.79 -8.36 13.77
C LYS A 164 -3.70 -8.54 12.74
N LEU A 165 -2.52 -7.99 13.03
CA LEU A 165 -1.30 -8.23 12.28
C LEU A 165 -0.41 -9.22 13.04
N PRO A 166 0.56 -9.85 12.37
CA PRO A 166 1.57 -10.64 13.06
C PRO A 166 2.30 -9.79 14.11
N SER A 167 2.60 -10.39 15.27
CA SER A 167 3.28 -9.67 16.37
C SER A 167 4.62 -9.09 15.93
N GLY A 168 5.38 -9.80 15.08
CA GLY A 168 6.66 -9.33 14.55
C GLY A 168 6.60 -8.14 13.59
N TYR A 169 5.41 -7.59 13.29
CA TYR A 169 5.31 -6.40 12.43
C TYR A 169 5.86 -5.16 13.13
N LEU A 170 6.56 -4.32 12.38
CA LEU A 170 7.14 -3.08 12.88
C LEU A 170 6.35 -1.87 12.38
N PHE A 171 6.29 -0.83 13.19
CA PHE A 171 5.74 0.46 12.81
C PHE A 171 6.62 1.60 13.31
N ASP A 172 6.60 2.74 12.62
CA ASP A 172 7.37 3.92 13.01
C ASP A 172 6.60 4.82 14.00
N LYS A 173 7.26 5.86 14.52
CA LYS A 173 6.65 6.84 15.44
C LYS A 173 5.40 7.56 14.91
N SER A 174 5.18 7.58 13.60
CA SER A 174 3.97 8.16 12.99
C SER A 174 2.79 7.19 12.95
N GLY A 175 3.03 5.91 13.27
CA GLY A 175 2.03 4.85 13.21
C GLY A 175 1.95 4.14 11.86
N VAL A 176 2.94 4.35 10.97
CA VAL A 176 3.02 3.62 9.69
C VAL A 176 3.63 2.25 9.94
N ILE A 177 2.92 1.21 9.56
CA ILE A 177 3.47 -0.14 9.45
C ILE A 177 4.45 -0.14 8.28
N VAL A 178 5.70 -0.48 8.55
CA VAL A 178 6.76 -0.29 7.57
C VAL A 178 6.64 -1.31 6.42
N PRO A 179 6.83 -0.89 5.15
CA PRO A 179 6.65 -1.78 4.00
C PRO A 179 7.51 -3.03 4.01
N GLU A 180 8.67 -3.00 4.65
CA GLU A 180 9.57 -4.15 4.82
C GLU A 180 8.90 -5.36 5.49
N ASN A 181 7.81 -5.15 6.24
CA ASN A 181 7.04 -6.23 6.84
C ASN A 181 6.11 -6.99 5.89
N TYR A 182 5.71 -6.38 4.76
CA TYR A 182 4.66 -6.92 3.89
C TYR A 182 4.98 -6.85 2.38
N ILE A 183 6.15 -6.32 2.01
CA ILE A 183 6.68 -6.42 0.65
C ILE A 183 7.39 -7.76 0.48
N ALA A 184 7.01 -8.49 -0.57
CA ALA A 184 7.72 -9.69 -0.97
C ALA A 184 9.09 -9.32 -1.56
N LYS A 185 10.15 -9.92 -1.01
CA LYS A 185 11.49 -9.82 -1.61
C LYS A 185 11.46 -10.60 -2.93
N VAL A 186 11.69 -9.92 -4.04
CA VAL A 186 11.91 -10.56 -5.34
C VAL A 186 13.37 -11.00 -5.37
N THR A 187 13.64 -12.21 -4.88
CA THR A 187 14.92 -12.92 -5.10
C THR A 187 14.92 -13.60 -6.46
#